data_AF-A0A958YKL7-F1
#
_entry.id   AF-A0A958YKL7-F1
#
_cell.length_a   1.000
_cell.length_b   1.000
_cell.length_c   1.000
_cell.angle_alpha   90.00
_cell.angle_beta   90.00
_cell.angle_gamma   90.00
#
_symmetry.space_group_name_H-M   'P 1'
#
loop_
_entity.id
_entity.type
_entity.pdbx_description
1 polymer ?
#
loop_
_entity_poly.entity_id
_entity_poly.type
_entity_poly.pdbx_seq_one_letter_code
_entity_poly.pdbx_strand_id
1 'polypeptide(L)'
;MIKHFLTLEWKQYFRSSYWQKSLGLNIILVFFALYFVAMFLLGGLALYPILKEIYPDNDPFIIVNSFTFYWIIVDLLMRFFFQKLPVMSVKPLLTLPIKRSSVVNFVLGKSVLSFLNFLPLFAVIPFGLVLIYEGYNVSITIVWMVVMLLITLIINFLNFIIESLTAESELSFLPLIVVTSVLFALNYFDIVSFSSMVSKAVLSIAENPLLISIPILVLIGLYVYNFKLLKAKLFLDSSLKSKTQEVKVADMAWTRRFGKMAPFMQLDLKLIWRNKRPRSSVFIVVIGLLYGLFFYPNTMYQDKPWFFAFVGIFVTGIFLINFGQFVPAWDSGYYKMLMSQNITYEDYLKSKFTLMSLSVIILFVLSIPYVYFGWDILLAHFAAAIYNIGVNTHVILFGGSFNRKKIDLNQRAAFNYQGTGAVQWIIGLPLMLLPMGIFAVFYFAINFEAGIGALTILGLLGMVFHQKLMKFITEKYLDSKYKMINAFSQDN
;
A
#
# COMPACT_ATOMS: atom_id res chain seq x y z
N MET A 1 15.96 -8.53 -30.30
CA MET A 1 15.08 -7.45 -29.79
C MET A 1 14.85 -7.55 -28.27
N ILE A 2 14.36 -8.67 -27.73
CA ILE A 2 14.14 -8.84 -26.26
C ILE A 2 15.44 -8.60 -25.45
N LYS A 3 16.57 -9.17 -25.89
CA LYS A 3 17.90 -8.93 -25.28
C LYS A 3 18.25 -7.43 -25.18
N HIS A 4 17.90 -6.65 -26.21
CA HIS A 4 18.14 -5.21 -26.24
C HIS A 4 17.26 -4.46 -25.23
N PHE A 5 15.99 -4.84 -25.09
CA PHE A 5 15.13 -4.28 -24.05
C PHE A 5 15.64 -4.58 -22.63
N LEU A 6 16.08 -5.81 -22.38
CA LEU A 6 16.70 -6.17 -21.09
C LEU A 6 17.96 -5.32 -20.81
N THR A 7 18.77 -5.06 -21.83
CA THR A 7 19.94 -4.16 -21.69
C THR A 7 19.53 -2.71 -21.39
N LEU A 8 18.48 -2.20 -22.04
CA LEU A 8 17.95 -0.87 -21.77
C LEU A 8 17.41 -0.75 -20.35
N GLU A 9 16.71 -1.78 -19.86
CA GLU A 9 16.24 -1.81 -18.47
C GLU A 9 17.37 -1.85 -17.46
N TRP A 10 18.39 -2.67 -17.72
CA TRP A 10 19.58 -2.70 -16.87
C TRP A 10 20.24 -1.32 -16.84
N LYS A 11 20.43 -0.68 -18.00
CA LYS A 11 20.96 0.69 -18.07
C LYS A 11 20.06 1.69 -17.35
N GLN A 12 18.73 1.61 -17.49
CA GLN A 12 17.78 2.47 -16.78
C GLN A 12 17.88 2.29 -15.27
N TYR A 13 17.96 1.05 -14.79
CA TYR A 13 18.07 0.72 -13.38
C TYR A 13 19.31 1.37 -12.76
N PHE A 14 20.50 1.16 -13.34
CA PHE A 14 21.76 1.74 -12.82
C PHE A 14 21.89 3.25 -13.01
N ARG A 15 21.27 3.81 -14.05
CA ARG A 15 21.30 5.27 -14.33
C ARG A 15 20.19 6.03 -13.62
N SER A 16 19.22 5.35 -13.02
CA SER A 16 18.15 6.02 -12.29
C SER A 16 18.71 6.70 -11.04
N SER A 17 18.24 7.92 -10.78
CA SER A 17 18.62 8.70 -9.59
C SER A 17 18.25 8.01 -8.27
N TYR A 18 17.41 6.96 -8.35
CA TYR A 18 16.99 6.12 -7.25
C TYR A 18 18.16 5.39 -6.57
N TRP A 19 19.06 4.78 -7.35
CA TRP A 19 20.21 4.04 -6.82
C TRP A 19 21.32 4.95 -6.29
N GLN A 20 21.46 6.13 -6.88
CA GLN A 20 22.52 7.07 -6.53
C GLN A 20 22.22 7.91 -5.28
N LYS A 21 20.95 8.06 -4.87
CA LYS A 21 20.56 9.00 -3.80
C LYS A 21 20.21 8.37 -2.44
N SER A 22 19.97 7.06 -2.34
CA SER A 22 19.54 6.45 -1.07
C SER A 22 20.04 5.02 -0.85
N LEU A 23 21.34 4.87 -0.58
CA LEU A 23 21.95 3.59 -0.17
C LEU A 23 21.16 2.90 0.95
N GLY A 24 20.74 3.64 1.97
CA GLY A 24 19.95 3.09 3.09
C GLY A 24 18.60 2.51 2.66
N LEU A 25 17.92 3.12 1.69
CA LEU A 25 16.65 2.60 1.18
C LEU A 25 16.87 1.33 0.36
N ASN A 26 17.96 1.24 -0.39
CA ASN A 26 18.32 0.05 -1.13
C ASN A 26 18.66 -1.11 -0.18
N ILE A 27 19.40 -0.85 0.90
CA ILE A 27 19.69 -1.84 1.94
C ILE A 27 18.39 -2.36 2.55
N ILE A 28 17.45 -1.48 2.91
CA ILE A 28 16.15 -1.86 3.46
C ILE A 28 15.36 -2.74 2.49
N LEU A 29 15.35 -2.40 1.19
CA LEU A 29 14.64 -3.20 0.18
C LEU A 29 15.25 -4.58 -0.03
N VAL A 30 16.58 -4.68 -0.08
CA VAL A 30 17.29 -5.97 -0.20
C VAL A 30 17.05 -6.79 1.06
N PHE A 31 17.12 -6.18 2.25
CA PHE A 31 16.81 -6.84 3.51
C PHE A 31 15.39 -7.42 3.52
N PHE A 32 14.37 -6.63 3.16
CA PHE A 32 13.00 -7.13 3.08
C PHE A 32 12.85 -8.25 2.05
N ALA A 33 13.49 -8.15 0.89
CA ALA A 33 13.46 -9.19 -0.12
C ALA A 33 14.06 -10.51 0.40
N LEU A 34 15.24 -10.46 1.03
CA LEU A 34 15.88 -11.63 1.64
C LEU A 34 15.07 -12.19 2.82
N TYR A 35 14.48 -11.32 3.64
CA TYR A 35 13.60 -11.69 4.73
C TYR A 35 12.39 -12.49 4.22
N PHE A 36 11.71 -12.02 3.17
CA PHE A 36 10.59 -12.76 2.58
C PHE A 36 11.03 -14.09 1.96
N VAL A 37 12.17 -14.14 1.28
CA VAL A 37 12.73 -15.39 0.75
C VAL A 37 12.99 -16.38 1.88
N ALA A 38 13.63 -15.95 2.97
CA ALA A 38 13.89 -16.79 4.12
C ALA A 38 12.60 -17.29 4.78
N MET A 39 11.60 -16.42 4.96
CA MET A 39 10.30 -16.79 5.54
C MET A 39 9.56 -17.84 4.69
N PHE A 40 9.55 -17.71 3.36
CA PHE A 40 8.91 -18.69 2.48
C PHE A 40 9.68 -20.02 2.46
N LEU A 41 11.01 -19.97 2.47
CA LEU A 41 11.87 -21.15 2.52
C LEU A 41 11.68 -21.93 3.82
N LEU A 42 11.79 -21.25 4.97
CA LEU A 42 11.56 -21.85 6.27
C LEU A 42 10.12 -22.34 6.40
N GLY A 43 9.15 -21.55 5.91
CA GLY A 43 7.74 -21.93 5.86
C GLY A 43 7.53 -23.21 5.07
N GLY A 44 8.11 -23.34 3.87
CA GLY A 44 8.01 -24.55 3.05
C GLY A 44 8.60 -25.80 3.72
N LEU A 45 9.76 -25.66 4.39
CA LEU A 45 10.38 -26.77 5.13
C LEU A 45 9.57 -27.16 6.38
N ALA A 46 9.08 -26.18 7.13
CA ALA A 46 8.36 -26.41 8.38
C ALA A 46 6.88 -26.77 8.18
N LEU A 47 6.33 -26.58 6.98
CA LEU A 47 4.90 -26.79 6.72
C LEU A 47 4.47 -28.23 7.00
N TYR A 48 5.24 -29.23 6.57
CA TYR A 48 4.92 -30.63 6.81
C TYR A 48 4.83 -31.00 8.30
N PRO A 49 5.87 -30.76 9.13
CA PRO A 49 5.81 -31.11 10.55
C PRO A 49 4.72 -30.32 11.30
N ILE A 50 4.51 -29.04 10.96
CA ILE A 50 3.43 -28.23 11.55
C ILE A 50 2.06 -28.84 11.24
N LEU A 51 1.84 -29.29 10.00
CA LEU A 51 0.56 -29.90 9.62
C LEU A 51 0.36 -31.25 10.30
N LYS A 52 1.41 -32.05 10.48
CA LYS A 52 1.35 -33.29 11.25
C LYS A 52 1.05 -33.06 12.73
N GLU A 53 1.51 -31.96 13.30
CA GLU A 53 1.23 -31.59 14.68
C GLU A 53 -0.21 -31.11 14.87
N ILE A 54 -0.71 -30.23 13.97
CA ILE A 54 -2.05 -29.65 14.06
C ILE A 54 -3.13 -30.65 13.63
N TYR A 55 -2.85 -31.48 12.64
CA TYR A 55 -3.79 -32.46 12.06
C TYR A 55 -3.17 -33.86 11.99
N PRO A 56 -2.99 -34.55 13.12
CA PRO A 56 -2.24 -35.80 13.17
C PRO A 56 -2.79 -36.91 12.27
N ASP A 57 -4.12 -36.97 12.16
CA ASP A 57 -4.86 -38.03 11.47
C ASP A 57 -5.08 -37.77 9.98
N ASN A 58 -4.73 -36.58 9.49
CA ASN A 58 -4.94 -36.19 8.10
C ASN A 58 -3.61 -36.18 7.33
N ASP A 59 -3.69 -36.45 6.03
CA ASP A 59 -2.55 -36.40 5.12
C ASP A 59 -2.11 -34.93 4.88
N PRO A 60 -0.88 -34.52 5.24
CA PRO A 60 -0.38 -33.17 5.02
C PRO A 60 -0.47 -32.69 3.56
N PHE A 61 -0.30 -33.59 2.58
CA PHE A 61 -0.42 -33.26 1.18
C PHE A 61 -1.85 -32.87 0.80
N ILE A 62 -2.86 -33.57 1.34
CA ILE A 62 -4.27 -33.22 1.13
C ILE A 62 -4.59 -31.89 1.82
N ILE A 63 -4.13 -31.69 3.05
CA ILE A 63 -4.41 -30.46 3.82
C ILE A 63 -3.82 -29.23 3.14
N VAL A 64 -2.56 -29.29 2.66
CA VAL A 64 -1.96 -28.15 1.93
C VAL A 64 -2.82 -27.75 0.74
N ASN A 65 -3.35 -28.72 0.01
CA ASN A 65 -4.16 -28.45 -1.17
C ASN A 65 -5.54 -27.83 -0.83
N SER A 66 -6.07 -28.07 0.38
CA SER A 66 -7.25 -27.34 0.89
C SER A 66 -6.96 -25.84 1.08
N PHE A 67 -5.72 -25.47 1.38
CA PHE A 67 -5.32 -24.08 1.54
C PHE A 67 -5.04 -23.35 0.20
N THR A 68 -4.95 -24.07 -0.92
CA THR A 68 -4.65 -23.49 -2.24
C THR A 68 -5.67 -22.43 -2.68
N PHE A 69 -6.96 -22.60 -2.33
CA PHE A 69 -7.98 -21.58 -2.61
C PHE A 69 -7.68 -20.24 -1.91
N TYR A 70 -7.36 -20.29 -0.62
CA TYR A 70 -6.99 -19.10 0.14
C TYR A 70 -5.69 -18.49 -0.38
N TRP A 71 -4.71 -19.33 -0.76
CA TRP A 71 -3.48 -18.88 -1.40
C TRP A 71 -3.77 -18.09 -2.68
N ILE A 72 -4.65 -18.58 -3.56
CA ILE A 72 -5.03 -17.89 -4.80
C ILE A 72 -5.63 -16.50 -4.50
N ILE A 73 -6.53 -16.40 -3.51
CA ILE A 73 -7.15 -15.12 -3.13
C ILE A 73 -6.10 -14.14 -2.60
N VAL A 74 -5.27 -14.59 -1.66
CA VAL A 74 -4.25 -13.75 -1.03
C VAL A 74 -3.20 -13.31 -2.05
N ASP A 75 -2.70 -14.22 -2.89
CA ASP A 75 -1.71 -13.90 -3.93
C ASP A 75 -2.30 -12.94 -4.97
N LEU A 76 -3.56 -13.12 -5.38
CA LEU A 76 -4.23 -12.18 -6.30
C LEU A 76 -4.36 -10.77 -5.69
N LEU A 77 -4.82 -10.67 -4.44
CA LEU A 77 -4.92 -9.39 -3.73
C LEU A 77 -3.55 -8.73 -3.59
N MET A 78 -2.54 -9.48 -3.15
CA MET A 78 -1.18 -8.99 -3.01
C MET A 78 -0.63 -8.48 -4.36
N ARG A 79 -0.75 -9.27 -5.43
CA ARG A 79 -0.28 -8.85 -6.76
C ARG A 79 -1.01 -7.61 -7.27
N PHE A 80 -2.30 -7.50 -7.03
CA PHE A 80 -3.04 -6.31 -7.46
C PHE A 80 -2.49 -5.03 -6.85
N PHE A 81 -2.07 -5.07 -5.59
CA PHE A 81 -1.49 -3.90 -4.93
C PHE A 81 -0.01 -3.67 -5.25
N PHE A 82 0.79 -4.75 -5.31
CA PHE A 82 2.25 -4.66 -5.43
C PHE A 82 2.79 -4.79 -6.87
N GLN A 83 2.00 -5.33 -7.81
CA GLN A 83 2.44 -5.65 -9.17
C GLN A 83 1.64 -4.87 -10.22
N LYS A 84 2.08 -3.65 -10.52
CA LYS A 84 1.44 -2.77 -11.50
C LYS A 84 1.94 -3.00 -12.92
N LEU A 85 1.08 -2.70 -13.90
CA LEU A 85 1.46 -2.73 -15.32
C LEU A 85 2.49 -1.63 -15.62
N PRO A 86 3.63 -1.96 -16.28
CA PRO A 86 4.70 -1.00 -16.57
C PRO A 86 4.37 -0.13 -17.80
N VAL A 87 3.14 0.40 -17.93
CA VAL A 87 2.70 1.16 -19.12
C VAL A 87 3.56 2.41 -19.33
N MET A 88 3.93 3.10 -18.25
CA MET A 88 4.70 4.35 -18.32
C MET A 88 6.13 4.16 -18.81
N SER A 89 6.80 3.04 -18.47
CA SER A 89 8.16 2.76 -18.96
C SER A 89 8.19 2.35 -20.43
N VAL A 90 7.03 1.97 -20.98
CA VAL A 90 6.90 1.42 -22.33
C VAL A 90 6.47 2.49 -23.34
N LYS A 91 5.86 3.59 -22.90
CA LYS A 91 5.47 4.72 -23.76
C LYS A 91 6.61 5.25 -24.64
N PRO A 92 7.85 5.45 -24.13
CA PRO A 92 8.97 5.91 -24.97
C PRO A 92 9.33 4.93 -26.09
N LEU A 93 8.99 3.64 -25.96
CA LEU A 93 9.23 2.65 -27.02
C LEU A 93 8.20 2.75 -28.15
N LEU A 94 7.04 3.37 -27.91
CA LEU A 94 5.98 3.54 -28.91
C LEU A 94 6.31 4.61 -29.96
N THR A 95 7.25 5.52 -29.67
CA THR A 95 7.74 6.53 -30.63
C THR A 95 8.88 6.00 -31.50
N LEU A 96 9.46 4.85 -31.14
CA LEU A 96 10.51 4.19 -31.90
C LEU A 96 9.89 3.29 -32.99
N PRO A 97 10.62 2.97 -34.08
CA PRO A 97 10.16 2.09 -35.16
C PRO A 97 10.16 0.60 -34.72
N ILE A 98 9.47 0.30 -33.62
CA ILE A 98 9.34 -1.02 -33.02
C ILE A 98 7.89 -1.48 -33.15
N LYS A 99 7.69 -2.71 -33.62
CA LYS A 99 6.34 -3.30 -33.70
C LYS A 99 5.72 -3.36 -32.31
N ARG A 100 4.49 -2.85 -32.16
CA ARG A 100 3.74 -2.85 -30.89
C ARG A 100 3.57 -4.25 -30.30
N SER A 101 3.45 -5.27 -31.14
CA SER A 101 3.41 -6.68 -30.71
C SER A 101 4.66 -7.07 -29.94
N SER A 102 5.85 -6.66 -30.39
CA SER A 102 7.11 -6.92 -29.70
C SER A 102 7.17 -6.23 -28.34
N VAL A 103 6.62 -5.02 -28.26
CA VAL A 103 6.53 -4.23 -27.04
C VAL A 103 5.59 -4.91 -26.02
N VAL A 104 4.41 -5.37 -26.46
CA VAL A 104 3.47 -6.10 -25.60
C VAL A 104 4.07 -7.43 -25.12
N ASN A 105 4.68 -8.21 -26.01
CA ASN A 105 5.36 -9.45 -25.65
C ASN A 105 6.49 -9.21 -24.65
N PHE A 106 7.23 -8.11 -24.79
CA PHE A 106 8.25 -7.73 -23.82
C PHE A 106 7.64 -7.46 -22.43
N VAL A 107 6.54 -6.71 -22.36
CA VAL A 107 5.85 -6.43 -21.09
C VAL A 107 5.32 -7.70 -20.41
N LEU A 108 4.70 -8.59 -21.18
CA LEU A 108 4.18 -9.85 -20.66
C LEU A 108 5.30 -10.82 -20.28
N GLY A 109 6.35 -10.93 -21.09
CA GLY A 109 7.51 -11.76 -20.76
C GLY A 109 8.24 -11.27 -19.51
N LYS A 110 8.35 -9.95 -19.33
CA LYS A 110 8.91 -9.36 -18.11
C LYS A 110 8.11 -9.73 -16.87
N SER A 111 6.77 -9.79 -16.95
CA SER A 111 5.95 -10.10 -15.79
C SER A 111 6.13 -11.53 -15.30
N VAL A 112 6.45 -12.47 -16.19
CA VAL A 112 6.81 -13.85 -15.83
C VAL A 112 8.06 -13.88 -14.95
N LEU A 113 9.01 -12.97 -15.16
CA LEU A 113 10.24 -12.85 -14.37
C LEU A 113 10.09 -11.93 -13.14
N SER A 114 8.88 -11.60 -12.72
CA SER A 114 8.61 -10.82 -11.51
C SER A 114 9.04 -11.58 -10.25
N PHE A 115 9.61 -10.88 -9.26
CA PHE A 115 9.96 -11.45 -7.94
C PHE A 115 8.78 -12.19 -7.30
N LEU A 116 7.55 -11.68 -7.46
CA LEU A 116 6.35 -12.31 -6.92
C LEU A 116 6.00 -13.66 -7.55
N ASN A 117 6.55 -14.01 -8.72
CA ASN A 117 6.38 -15.37 -9.27
C ASN A 117 7.39 -16.35 -8.70
N PHE A 118 8.56 -15.87 -8.27
CA PHE A 118 9.59 -16.70 -7.64
C PHE A 118 9.32 -16.91 -6.15
N LEU A 119 8.72 -15.93 -5.47
CA LEU A 119 8.50 -15.97 -4.03
C LEU A 119 7.70 -17.23 -3.59
N PRO A 120 6.56 -17.60 -4.20
CA PRO A 120 5.85 -18.85 -3.90
C PRO A 120 6.69 -20.11 -4.07
N LEU A 121 7.64 -20.12 -5.02
CA LEU A 121 8.48 -21.29 -5.30
C LEU A 121 9.44 -21.60 -4.14
N PHE A 122 9.82 -20.59 -3.36
CA PHE A 122 10.57 -20.80 -2.13
C PHE A 122 9.77 -21.53 -1.05
N ALA A 123 8.44 -21.58 -1.11
CA ALA A 123 7.63 -22.43 -0.23
C ALA A 123 7.31 -23.79 -0.89
N VAL A 124 6.87 -23.75 -2.15
CA VAL A 124 6.42 -24.94 -2.90
C VAL A 124 7.53 -25.96 -3.11
N ILE A 125 8.73 -25.52 -3.53
CA ILE A 125 9.83 -26.44 -3.83
C ILE A 125 10.34 -27.12 -2.55
N PRO A 126 10.69 -26.40 -1.46
CA PRO A 126 11.12 -27.05 -0.23
C PRO A 126 10.06 -27.98 0.35
N PHE A 127 8.78 -27.60 0.34
CA PHE A 127 7.71 -28.48 0.80
C PHE A 127 7.60 -29.75 -0.06
N GLY A 128 7.67 -29.62 -1.39
CA GLY A 128 7.69 -30.77 -2.31
C GLY A 128 8.87 -31.70 -2.07
N LEU A 129 10.05 -31.16 -1.76
CA LEU A 129 11.22 -31.97 -1.38
C LEU A 129 11.02 -32.70 -0.05
N VAL A 130 10.38 -32.06 0.93
CA VAL A 130 10.02 -32.71 2.21
C VAL A 130 9.02 -33.83 1.99
N LEU A 131 7.98 -33.63 1.16
CA LEU A 131 7.04 -34.71 0.81
C LEU A 131 7.76 -35.92 0.19
N ILE A 132 8.70 -35.69 -0.73
CA ILE A 132 9.49 -36.78 -1.32
C ILE A 132 10.32 -37.49 -0.25
N TYR A 133 10.93 -36.75 0.67
CA TYR A 133 11.70 -37.32 1.79
C TYR A 133 10.83 -38.18 2.72
N GLU A 134 9.59 -37.75 2.98
CA GLU A 134 8.61 -38.44 3.82
C GLU A 134 7.89 -39.59 3.09
N GLY A 135 8.36 -39.98 1.90
CA GLY A 135 7.89 -41.18 1.19
C GLY A 135 6.73 -40.98 0.22
N TYR A 136 6.35 -39.74 -0.10
CA TYR A 136 5.34 -39.47 -1.13
C TYR A 136 5.89 -39.79 -2.52
N ASN A 137 4.99 -40.12 -3.45
CA ASN A 137 5.37 -40.45 -4.82
C ASN A 137 6.05 -39.26 -5.51
N VAL A 138 7.27 -39.48 -6.00
CA VAL A 138 8.10 -38.44 -6.65
C VAL A 138 7.41 -37.82 -7.87
N SER A 139 6.78 -38.65 -8.71
CA SER A 139 6.10 -38.18 -9.92
C SER A 139 4.93 -37.27 -9.58
N ILE A 140 4.05 -37.72 -8.69
CA ILE A 140 2.88 -36.95 -8.23
C ILE A 140 3.33 -35.61 -7.63
N THR A 141 4.37 -35.64 -6.80
CA THR A 141 4.90 -34.44 -6.13
C THR A 141 5.52 -33.45 -7.11
N ILE A 142 6.26 -33.92 -8.12
CA ILE A 142 6.81 -33.04 -9.16
C ILE A 142 5.69 -32.41 -9.99
N VAL A 143 4.69 -33.19 -10.40
CA VAL A 143 3.54 -32.68 -11.14
C VAL A 143 2.79 -31.63 -10.32
N TRP A 144 2.59 -31.89 -9.03
CA TRP A 144 2.02 -30.92 -8.10
C TRP A 144 2.83 -29.61 -8.04
N MET A 145 4.16 -29.67 -7.92
CA MET A 145 5.01 -28.46 -7.93
C MET A 145 4.84 -27.66 -9.24
N VAL A 146 4.74 -28.35 -10.38
CA VAL A 146 4.51 -27.69 -11.68
C VAL A 146 3.10 -27.06 -11.73
N VAL A 147 2.07 -27.73 -11.20
CA VAL A 147 0.72 -27.16 -11.10
C VAL A 147 0.72 -25.89 -10.26
N MET A 148 1.41 -25.88 -9.12
CA MET A 148 1.53 -24.69 -8.27
C MET A 148 2.27 -23.53 -8.97
N LEU A 149 3.30 -23.84 -9.77
CA LEU A 149 3.95 -22.85 -10.64
C LEU A 149 2.98 -22.29 -11.69
N LEU A 150 2.20 -23.16 -12.34
CA LEU A 150 1.20 -22.73 -13.34
C LEU A 150 0.11 -21.85 -12.71
N ILE A 151 -0.40 -22.22 -11.52
CA ILE A 151 -1.34 -21.39 -10.76
C ILE A 151 -0.74 -20.01 -10.50
N THR A 152 0.51 -19.94 -10.04
CA THR A 152 1.22 -18.67 -9.79
C THR A 152 1.26 -17.79 -11.05
N LEU A 153 1.56 -18.37 -12.22
CA LEU A 153 1.59 -17.65 -13.50
C LEU A 153 0.18 -17.26 -14.00
N ILE A 154 -0.82 -18.09 -13.76
CA ILE A 154 -2.24 -17.79 -14.05
C ILE A 154 -2.67 -16.56 -13.24
N ILE A 155 -2.38 -16.52 -11.94
CA ILE A 155 -2.70 -15.38 -11.07
C ILE A 155 -1.97 -14.12 -11.56
N ASN A 156 -0.71 -14.23 -11.98
CA ASN A 156 0.04 -13.12 -12.56
C ASN A 156 -0.65 -12.50 -13.79
N PHE A 157 -1.08 -13.32 -14.75
CA PHE A 157 -1.78 -12.81 -15.94
C PHE A 157 -3.21 -12.36 -15.65
N LEU A 158 -3.91 -13.02 -14.73
CA LEU A 158 -5.23 -12.58 -14.27
C LEU A 158 -5.15 -11.20 -13.62
N ASN A 159 -4.15 -10.97 -12.77
CA ASN A 159 -3.90 -9.67 -12.16
C ASN A 159 -3.71 -8.56 -13.21
N PHE A 160 -2.94 -8.83 -14.27
CA PHE A 160 -2.70 -7.87 -15.34
C PHE A 160 -3.96 -7.50 -16.11
N ILE A 161 -4.87 -8.46 -16.30
CA ILE A 161 -6.19 -8.21 -16.90
C ILE A 161 -7.00 -7.28 -15.99
N ILE A 162 -7.11 -7.64 -14.71
CA ILE A 162 -7.88 -6.86 -13.73
C ILE A 162 -7.32 -5.45 -13.62
N GLU A 163 -6.01 -5.29 -13.48
CA GLU A 163 -5.38 -3.98 -13.40
C GLU A 163 -5.60 -3.18 -14.69
N SER A 164 -5.50 -3.80 -15.87
CA SER A 164 -5.75 -3.08 -17.11
C SER A 164 -7.21 -2.63 -17.26
N LEU A 165 -8.17 -3.52 -16.97
CA LEU A 165 -9.61 -3.21 -17.05
C LEU A 165 -10.00 -2.13 -16.05
N THR A 166 -9.37 -2.14 -14.88
CA THR A 166 -9.74 -1.23 -13.81
C THR A 166 -8.92 0.06 -13.83
N ALA A 167 -7.78 0.13 -14.54
CA ALA A 167 -6.80 1.24 -14.62
C ALA A 167 -7.41 2.66 -14.67
N GLU A 168 -8.52 2.84 -15.37
CA GLU A 168 -9.17 4.15 -15.53
C GLU A 168 -9.96 4.58 -14.28
N SER A 169 -10.55 3.64 -13.54
CA SER A 169 -11.31 3.91 -12.32
C SER A 169 -10.41 4.29 -11.14
N GLU A 170 -10.90 5.16 -10.27
CA GLU A 170 -10.20 5.57 -9.04
C GLU A 170 -10.35 4.55 -7.92
N LEU A 171 -11.46 3.81 -7.91
CA LEU A 171 -11.84 2.80 -6.91
C LEU A 171 -11.72 1.38 -7.46
N SER A 172 -10.76 1.20 -8.33
CA SER A 172 -10.59 -0.01 -9.12
C SER A 172 -10.25 -1.26 -8.31
N PHE A 173 -9.77 -1.07 -7.08
CA PHE A 173 -9.53 -2.11 -6.10
C PHE A 173 -10.82 -2.60 -5.43
N LEU A 174 -11.88 -1.79 -5.35
CA LEU A 174 -13.12 -2.16 -4.67
C LEU A 174 -13.81 -3.37 -5.31
N PRO A 175 -14.01 -3.44 -6.64
CA PRO A 175 -14.58 -4.65 -7.24
C PRO A 175 -13.79 -5.91 -6.92
N LEU A 176 -12.44 -5.82 -6.89
CA LEU A 176 -11.60 -6.95 -6.53
C LEU A 176 -11.79 -7.35 -5.07
N ILE A 177 -11.77 -6.39 -4.14
CA ILE A 177 -12.00 -6.65 -2.71
C ILE A 177 -13.38 -7.26 -2.50
N VAL A 178 -14.42 -6.71 -3.14
CA VAL A 178 -15.80 -7.21 -3.00
C VAL A 178 -15.88 -8.64 -3.53
N VAL A 179 -15.39 -8.92 -4.74
CA VAL A 179 -15.43 -10.26 -5.33
C VAL A 179 -14.66 -11.27 -4.47
N THR A 180 -13.44 -10.94 -4.06
CA THR A 180 -12.61 -11.83 -3.23
C THR A 180 -13.21 -12.05 -1.84
N SER A 181 -13.79 -11.01 -1.23
CA SER A 181 -14.48 -11.12 0.07
C SER A 181 -15.75 -11.95 -0.03
N VAL A 182 -16.53 -11.81 -1.11
CA VAL A 182 -17.72 -12.63 -1.36
C VAL A 182 -17.32 -14.10 -1.58
N LEU A 183 -16.30 -14.37 -2.40
CA LEU A 183 -15.80 -15.74 -2.59
C LEU A 183 -15.31 -16.36 -1.28
N PHE A 184 -14.59 -15.59 -0.47
CA PHE A 184 -14.16 -16.01 0.86
C PHE A 184 -15.35 -16.29 1.77
N ALA A 185 -16.35 -15.39 1.82
CA ALA A 185 -17.55 -15.55 2.65
C ALA A 185 -18.38 -16.77 2.22
N LEU A 186 -18.59 -16.98 0.93
CA LEU A 186 -19.30 -18.15 0.41
C LEU A 186 -18.62 -19.47 0.82
N ASN A 187 -17.29 -19.49 0.85
CA ASN A 187 -16.54 -20.64 1.36
C ASN A 187 -16.60 -20.73 2.89
N TYR A 188 -16.44 -19.62 3.60
CA TYR A 188 -16.40 -19.59 5.07
C TYR A 188 -17.74 -19.99 5.71
N PHE A 189 -18.86 -19.60 5.10
CA PHE A 189 -20.21 -19.99 5.51
C PHE A 189 -20.66 -21.33 4.91
N ASP A 190 -19.75 -22.08 4.28
CA ASP A 190 -20.00 -23.38 3.65
C ASP A 190 -21.16 -23.40 2.63
N ILE A 191 -21.50 -22.24 2.05
CA ILE A 191 -22.51 -22.13 0.98
C ILE A 191 -21.96 -22.79 -0.29
N VAL A 192 -20.67 -22.58 -0.59
CA VAL A 192 -19.93 -23.25 -1.67
C VAL A 192 -18.53 -23.60 -1.18
N SER A 193 -18.19 -24.89 -1.16
CA SER A 193 -16.89 -25.39 -0.68
C SER A 193 -15.75 -25.22 -1.72
N PHE A 194 -15.41 -23.98 -2.06
CA PHE A 194 -14.35 -23.66 -3.02
C PHE A 194 -12.99 -24.28 -2.66
N SER A 195 -12.62 -24.30 -1.39
CA SER A 195 -11.41 -24.96 -0.87
C SER A 195 -11.36 -26.44 -1.28
N SER A 196 -12.45 -27.18 -1.06
CA SER A 196 -12.57 -28.58 -1.44
C SER A 196 -12.53 -28.77 -2.95
N MET A 197 -13.22 -27.91 -3.72
CA MET A 197 -13.21 -27.97 -5.18
C MET A 197 -11.81 -27.75 -5.77
N VAL A 198 -11.10 -26.73 -5.29
CA VAL A 198 -9.73 -26.41 -5.73
C VAL A 198 -8.78 -27.52 -5.31
N SER A 199 -8.87 -28.01 -4.06
CA SER A 199 -8.04 -29.10 -3.57
C SER A 199 -8.20 -30.35 -4.44
N LYS A 200 -9.43 -30.77 -4.71
CA LYS A 200 -9.71 -31.93 -5.58
C LYS A 200 -9.15 -31.71 -6.98
N ALA A 201 -9.35 -30.53 -7.57
CA ALA A 201 -8.82 -30.23 -8.90
C ALA A 201 -7.28 -30.34 -8.95
N VAL A 202 -6.58 -29.79 -7.96
CA VAL A 202 -5.11 -29.85 -7.91
C VAL A 202 -4.61 -31.29 -7.70
N LEU A 203 -5.21 -32.03 -6.77
CA LEU A 203 -4.86 -33.42 -6.50
C LEU A 203 -5.13 -34.31 -7.73
N SER A 204 -6.28 -34.14 -8.40
CA SER A 204 -6.57 -34.89 -9.63
C SER A 204 -5.57 -34.64 -10.74
N ILE A 205 -5.04 -33.41 -10.87
CA ILE A 205 -3.98 -33.12 -11.84
C ILE A 205 -2.64 -33.75 -11.40
N ALA A 206 -2.34 -33.74 -10.10
CA ALA A 206 -1.13 -34.36 -9.56
C ALA A 206 -1.12 -35.90 -9.78
N GLU A 207 -2.27 -36.55 -9.61
CA GLU A 207 -2.46 -37.98 -9.82
C GLU A 207 -2.51 -38.37 -11.30
N ASN A 208 -3.05 -37.50 -12.17
CA ASN A 208 -3.13 -37.72 -13.60
C ASN A 208 -2.39 -36.63 -14.39
N PRO A 209 -1.10 -36.82 -14.70
CA PRO A 209 -0.25 -35.80 -15.31
C PRO A 209 -0.76 -35.26 -16.65
N LEU A 210 -1.60 -36.00 -17.39
CA LEU A 210 -2.18 -35.52 -18.65
C LEU A 210 -3.11 -34.31 -18.44
N LEU A 211 -3.73 -34.20 -17.26
CA LEU A 211 -4.60 -33.09 -16.91
C LEU A 211 -3.84 -31.77 -16.73
N ILE A 212 -2.50 -31.78 -16.68
CA ILE A 212 -1.68 -30.57 -16.65
C ILE A 212 -1.87 -29.69 -17.89
N SER A 213 -2.35 -30.29 -18.99
CA SER A 213 -2.76 -29.56 -20.19
C SER A 213 -3.83 -28.50 -19.91
N ILE A 214 -4.72 -28.73 -18.94
CA ILE A 214 -5.80 -27.80 -18.58
C ILE A 214 -5.25 -26.46 -18.05
N PRO A 215 -4.45 -26.40 -16.97
CA PRO A 215 -3.88 -25.12 -16.51
C PRO A 215 -2.95 -24.48 -17.55
N ILE A 216 -2.26 -25.26 -18.38
CA ILE A 216 -1.46 -24.72 -19.50
C ILE A 216 -2.35 -24.00 -20.52
N LEU A 217 -3.48 -24.60 -20.92
CA LEU A 217 -4.43 -23.98 -21.84
C LEU A 217 -5.04 -22.70 -21.25
N VAL A 218 -5.39 -22.71 -19.96
CA VAL A 218 -5.86 -21.51 -19.25
C VAL A 218 -4.79 -20.41 -19.28
N LEU A 219 -3.53 -20.75 -18.97
CA LEU A 219 -2.42 -19.81 -19.00
C LEU A 219 -2.22 -19.18 -20.38
N ILE A 220 -2.26 -20.00 -21.45
CA ILE A 220 -2.16 -19.53 -22.84
C ILE A 220 -3.35 -18.61 -23.18
N GLY A 221 -4.57 -18.99 -22.79
CA GLY A 221 -5.77 -18.18 -22.99
C GLY A 221 -5.65 -16.80 -22.34
N LEU A 222 -5.19 -16.75 -21.09
CA LEU A 222 -4.94 -15.50 -20.36
C LEU A 222 -3.82 -14.67 -20.98
N TYR A 223 -2.75 -15.31 -21.48
CA TYR A 223 -1.68 -14.61 -22.19
C TYR A 223 -2.21 -13.95 -23.47
N VAL A 224 -2.95 -14.70 -24.30
CA VAL A 224 -3.53 -14.20 -25.55
C VAL A 224 -4.53 -13.07 -25.29
N TYR A 225 -5.37 -13.20 -24.27
CA TYR A 225 -6.31 -12.16 -23.90
C TYR A 225 -5.58 -10.88 -23.42
N ASN A 226 -4.58 -11.01 -22.55
CA ASN A 226 -3.71 -9.90 -22.14
C ASN A 226 -3.06 -9.22 -23.33
N PHE A 227 -2.53 -10.01 -24.28
CA PHE A 227 -1.88 -9.48 -25.47
C PHE A 227 -2.82 -8.63 -26.31
N LYS A 228 -4.04 -9.13 -26.57
CA LYS A 228 -5.08 -8.39 -27.31
C LYS A 228 -5.44 -7.10 -26.58
N LEU A 229 -5.66 -7.19 -25.27
CA LEU A 229 -6.11 -6.10 -24.42
C LEU A 229 -5.06 -4.98 -24.32
N LEU A 230 -3.78 -5.32 -24.07
CA LEU A 230 -2.70 -4.34 -23.99
C LEU A 230 -2.39 -3.71 -25.35
N LYS A 231 -2.39 -4.50 -26.44
CA LYS A 231 -2.18 -3.99 -27.80
C LYS A 231 -3.24 -2.96 -28.19
N ALA A 232 -4.49 -3.13 -27.74
CA ALA A 232 -5.58 -2.19 -27.98
C ALA A 232 -5.48 -0.90 -27.14
N LYS A 233 -4.71 -0.89 -26.04
CA LYS A 233 -4.59 0.28 -25.14
C LYS A 233 -3.28 1.07 -25.33
N LEU A 234 -2.25 0.46 -25.90
CA LEU A 234 -0.95 1.09 -26.19
C LEU A 234 -1.01 1.98 -27.45
N PHE A 235 -1.74 3.09 -27.35
CA PHE A 235 -1.75 4.19 -28.31
C PHE A 235 -1.15 5.44 -27.64
N LEU A 236 -0.42 6.27 -28.39
CA LEU A 236 0.08 7.55 -27.89
C LEU A 236 -1.08 8.51 -27.54
N ASP A 237 -2.16 8.43 -28.32
CA ASP A 237 -3.31 9.34 -28.25
C ASP A 237 -4.31 8.98 -27.14
N SER A 238 -4.20 7.79 -26.53
CA SER A 238 -5.08 7.41 -25.41
C SER A 238 -4.86 8.28 -24.17
N SER A 239 -3.68 8.90 -24.04
CA SER A 239 -3.41 9.93 -23.01
C SER A 239 -3.71 11.38 -23.43
N LEU A 240 -4.00 11.64 -24.71
CA LEU A 240 -4.29 12.98 -25.23
C LEU A 240 -5.79 13.31 -25.23
N LYS A 241 -6.66 12.31 -25.05
CA LYS A 241 -8.09 12.55 -24.78
C LYS A 241 -8.23 13.10 -23.36
N SER A 242 -8.11 14.41 -23.20
CA SER A 242 -8.65 15.09 -22.03
C SER A 242 -10.15 14.80 -22.00
N LYS A 243 -10.61 13.98 -21.06
CA LYS A 243 -12.03 14.00 -20.69
C LYS A 243 -12.29 15.42 -20.19
N THR A 244 -12.97 16.22 -21.00
CA THR A 244 -13.52 17.51 -20.58
C THR A 244 -14.60 17.23 -19.54
N GLN A 245 -14.19 17.09 -18.28
CA GLN A 245 -15.12 17.15 -17.16
C GLN A 245 -15.49 18.62 -16.98
N GLU A 246 -16.77 18.95 -17.14
CA GLU A 246 -17.33 20.20 -16.63
C GLU A 246 -17.07 20.26 -15.12
N VAL A 247 -16.12 21.10 -14.72
CA VAL A 247 -15.82 21.30 -13.30
C VAL A 247 -16.90 22.20 -12.74
N LYS A 248 -17.83 21.62 -11.96
CA LYS A 248 -18.67 22.41 -11.05
C LYS A 248 -17.74 23.11 -10.05
N VAL A 249 -17.55 24.42 -10.24
CA VAL A 249 -16.72 25.23 -9.34
C VAL A 249 -17.47 25.36 -8.02
N ALA A 250 -17.11 24.56 -7.03
CA ALA A 250 -17.48 24.83 -5.66
C ALA A 250 -16.72 26.07 -5.21
N ASP A 251 -17.41 27.20 -4.97
CA ASP A 251 -16.82 28.48 -4.53
C ASP A 251 -16.10 28.34 -3.16
N MET A 252 -16.41 27.29 -2.38
CA MET A 252 -15.81 27.01 -1.06
C MET A 252 -15.77 28.28 -0.18
N ALA A 253 -16.82 29.11 -0.26
CA ALA A 253 -16.85 30.43 0.38
C ALA A 253 -16.61 30.37 1.90
N TRP A 254 -16.96 29.25 2.54
CA TRP A 254 -16.71 29.00 3.96
C TRP A 254 -15.23 29.07 4.35
N THR A 255 -14.28 28.82 3.44
CA THR A 255 -12.85 28.87 3.77
C THR A 255 -12.33 30.29 3.90
N ARG A 256 -13.08 31.31 3.44
CA ARG A 256 -12.67 32.72 3.54
C ARG A 256 -12.48 33.17 5.00
N ARG A 257 -13.11 32.49 5.96
CA ARG A 257 -12.91 32.70 7.41
C ARG A 257 -11.48 32.46 7.90
N PHE A 258 -10.65 31.76 7.13
CA PHE A 258 -9.23 31.51 7.47
C PHE A 258 -8.27 32.60 6.96
N GLY A 259 -8.79 33.73 6.45
CA GLY A 259 -8.00 34.89 6.09
C GLY A 259 -6.90 34.59 5.05
N LYS A 260 -5.65 34.98 5.35
CA LYS A 260 -4.49 34.83 4.45
C LYS A 260 -4.18 33.38 4.06
N MET A 261 -4.65 32.40 4.84
CA MET A 261 -4.44 30.97 4.58
C MET A 261 -5.50 30.35 3.68
N ALA A 262 -6.63 31.04 3.50
CA ALA A 262 -7.77 30.53 2.74
C ALA A 262 -7.42 30.07 1.30
N PRO A 263 -6.57 30.79 0.53
CA PRO A 263 -6.21 30.34 -0.82
C PRO A 263 -5.50 28.99 -0.82
N PHE A 264 -4.60 28.72 0.14
CA PHE A 264 -3.90 27.45 0.26
C PHE A 264 -4.85 26.32 0.64
N MET A 265 -5.75 26.57 1.58
CA MET A 265 -6.75 25.58 1.99
C MET A 265 -7.70 25.22 0.84
N GLN A 266 -8.11 26.21 0.04
CA GLN A 266 -8.91 25.96 -1.16
C GLN A 266 -8.12 25.15 -2.20
N LEU A 267 -6.83 25.43 -2.39
CA LEU A 267 -5.98 24.65 -3.28
C LEU A 267 -5.89 23.19 -2.82
N ASP A 268 -5.69 22.95 -1.53
CA ASP A 268 -5.66 21.59 -0.96
C ASP A 268 -6.99 20.85 -1.12
N LEU A 269 -8.12 21.50 -0.81
CA LEU A 269 -9.44 20.90 -0.98
C LEU A 269 -9.76 20.61 -2.45
N LYS A 270 -9.41 21.53 -3.35
CA LYS A 270 -9.52 21.32 -4.80
C LYS A 270 -8.59 20.21 -5.27
N LEU A 271 -7.39 20.09 -4.69
CA LEU A 271 -6.45 19.02 -5.00
C LEU A 271 -6.99 17.66 -4.58
N ILE A 272 -7.60 17.57 -3.39
CA ILE A 272 -8.30 16.39 -2.87
C ILE A 272 -9.49 16.02 -3.77
N TRP A 273 -10.31 17.01 -4.15
CA TRP A 273 -11.52 16.75 -4.92
C TRP A 273 -11.25 16.47 -6.40
N ARG A 274 -10.30 17.12 -7.04
CA ARG A 274 -10.10 17.06 -8.50
C ARG A 274 -9.21 15.91 -8.95
N ASN A 275 -8.20 15.55 -8.16
CA ASN A 275 -7.16 14.65 -8.61
C ASN A 275 -7.40 13.21 -8.11
N LYS A 276 -7.09 12.24 -8.96
CA LYS A 276 -7.29 10.80 -8.68
C LYS A 276 -6.55 10.33 -7.44
N ARG A 277 -5.27 10.71 -7.28
CA ARG A 277 -4.45 10.27 -6.14
C ARG A 277 -5.00 10.77 -4.81
N PRO A 278 -5.12 12.08 -4.57
CA PRO A 278 -5.62 12.61 -3.31
C PRO A 278 -7.06 12.18 -2.99
N ARG A 279 -7.93 12.08 -4.01
CA ARG A 279 -9.30 11.58 -3.83
C ARG A 279 -9.30 10.13 -3.33
N SER A 280 -8.48 9.27 -3.93
CA SER A 280 -8.33 7.88 -3.47
C SER A 280 -7.76 7.77 -2.06
N SER A 281 -6.94 8.73 -1.59
CA SER A 281 -6.48 8.77 -0.19
C SER A 281 -7.61 9.00 0.81
N VAL A 282 -8.67 9.72 0.43
CA VAL A 282 -9.85 9.90 1.31
C VAL A 282 -10.55 8.57 1.56
N PHE A 283 -10.58 7.66 0.59
CA PHE A 283 -11.13 6.32 0.80
C PHE A 283 -10.26 5.46 1.73
N ILE A 284 -8.93 5.62 1.67
CA ILE A 284 -8.02 4.98 2.64
C ILE A 284 -8.32 5.48 4.06
N VAL A 285 -8.67 6.76 4.21
CA VAL A 285 -9.09 7.34 5.49
C VAL A 285 -10.40 6.72 5.98
N VAL A 286 -11.38 6.51 5.10
CA VAL A 286 -12.64 5.82 5.46
C VAL A 286 -12.38 4.38 5.89
N ILE A 287 -11.58 3.62 5.15
CA ILE A 287 -11.22 2.24 5.52
C ILE A 287 -10.42 2.22 6.83
N GLY A 288 -9.47 3.15 6.97
CA GLY A 288 -8.64 3.28 8.17
C GLY A 288 -9.45 3.69 9.41
N LEU A 289 -10.59 4.37 9.24
CA LEU A 289 -11.52 4.63 10.33
C LEU A 289 -12.12 3.32 10.88
N LEU A 290 -12.35 2.33 10.02
CA LEU A 290 -12.85 1.00 10.40
C LEU A 290 -11.77 0.08 10.97
N TYR A 291 -10.51 0.52 11.03
CA TYR A 291 -9.38 -0.31 11.43
C TYR A 291 -9.47 -0.83 12.86
N GLY A 292 -10.11 -0.09 13.78
CA GLY A 292 -10.34 -0.53 15.15
C GLY A 292 -11.20 -1.81 15.24
N LEU A 293 -12.09 -2.06 14.26
CA LEU A 293 -12.92 -3.27 14.23
C LEU A 293 -12.12 -4.55 14.01
N PHE A 294 -10.87 -4.47 13.58
CA PHE A 294 -10.00 -5.65 13.52
C PHE A 294 -9.47 -6.05 14.91
N PHE A 295 -9.32 -5.09 15.83
CA PHE A 295 -8.68 -5.31 17.13
C PHE A 295 -9.67 -5.43 18.27
N TYR A 296 -10.63 -4.51 18.39
CA TYR A 296 -11.53 -4.47 19.55
C TYR A 296 -12.42 -5.72 19.72
N PRO A 297 -12.90 -6.38 18.65
CA PRO A 297 -13.63 -7.64 18.78
C PRO A 297 -12.74 -8.86 19.07
N ASN A 298 -11.42 -8.75 18.91
CA ASN A 298 -10.51 -9.88 18.99
C ASN A 298 -10.02 -10.07 20.44
N THR A 299 -10.30 -11.25 21.01
CA THR A 299 -9.96 -11.61 22.39
C THR A 299 -8.47 -11.49 22.71
N MET A 300 -7.59 -11.62 21.72
CA MET A 300 -6.15 -11.43 21.90
C MET A 300 -5.78 -9.99 22.31
N TYR A 301 -6.57 -8.99 21.90
CA TYR A 301 -6.28 -7.57 22.10
C TYR A 301 -7.19 -6.89 23.12
N GLN A 302 -8.34 -7.49 23.46
CA GLN A 302 -9.30 -6.94 24.42
C GLN A 302 -8.65 -6.64 25.78
N ASP A 303 -7.79 -7.54 26.27
CA ASP A 303 -7.12 -7.39 27.57
C ASP A 303 -5.78 -6.64 27.48
N LYS A 304 -5.55 -5.86 26.41
CA LYS A 304 -4.29 -5.12 26.20
C LYS A 304 -4.55 -3.61 26.05
N PRO A 305 -4.87 -2.88 27.14
CA PRO A 305 -5.18 -1.44 27.09
C PRO A 305 -4.09 -0.57 26.47
N TRP A 306 -2.81 -0.97 26.60
CA TRP A 306 -1.68 -0.29 25.97
C TRP A 306 -1.77 -0.27 24.43
N PHE A 307 -2.51 -1.20 23.84
CA PHE A 307 -2.76 -1.26 22.40
C PHE A 307 -3.86 -0.27 21.95
N PHE A 308 -4.75 0.16 22.85
CA PHE A 308 -5.82 1.11 22.51
C PHE A 308 -5.25 2.48 22.10
N ALA A 309 -4.12 2.88 22.69
CA ALA A 309 -3.40 4.09 22.30
C ALA A 309 -2.91 4.03 20.84
N PHE A 310 -2.42 2.87 20.40
CA PHE A 310 -2.01 2.67 18.99
C PHE A 310 -3.21 2.81 18.04
N VAL A 311 -4.32 2.14 18.34
CA VAL A 311 -5.53 2.21 17.52
C VAL A 311 -6.09 3.63 17.51
N GLY A 312 -6.14 4.31 18.66
CA GLY A 312 -6.59 5.69 18.77
C GLY A 312 -5.72 6.65 17.95
N ILE A 313 -4.39 6.54 18.03
CA ILE A 313 -3.46 7.39 17.26
C ILE A 313 -3.63 7.16 15.77
N PHE A 314 -3.76 5.90 15.35
CA PHE A 314 -3.96 5.55 13.95
C PHE A 314 -5.31 6.05 13.43
N VAL A 315 -6.42 5.71 14.09
CA VAL A 315 -7.79 6.03 13.63
C VAL A 315 -8.01 7.54 13.59
N THR A 316 -7.64 8.27 14.63
CA THR A 316 -7.82 9.74 14.67
C THR A 316 -6.79 10.47 13.80
N GLY A 317 -5.63 9.86 13.56
CA GLY A 317 -4.52 10.43 12.79
C GLY A 317 -4.43 9.94 11.34
N ILE A 318 -5.35 9.11 10.85
CA ILE A 318 -5.16 8.40 9.57
C ILE A 318 -5.01 9.33 8.37
N PHE A 319 -5.74 10.46 8.35
CA PHE A 319 -5.59 11.47 7.30
C PHE A 319 -4.23 12.15 7.39
N LEU A 320 -3.78 12.48 8.60
CA LEU A 320 -2.48 13.07 8.85
C LEU A 320 -1.34 12.13 8.42
N ILE A 321 -1.41 10.85 8.76
CA ILE A 321 -0.43 9.83 8.34
C ILE A 321 -0.42 9.66 6.81
N ASN A 322 -1.59 9.58 6.16
CA ASN A 322 -1.66 9.31 4.72
C ASN A 322 -1.43 10.52 3.83
N PHE A 323 -2.01 11.67 4.17
CA PHE A 323 -1.94 12.90 3.39
C PHE A 323 -0.82 13.83 3.89
N GLY A 324 -0.72 14.03 5.20
CA GLY A 324 0.23 14.96 5.81
C GLY A 324 1.70 14.63 5.54
N GLN A 325 2.08 13.35 5.58
CA GLN A 325 3.46 12.89 5.34
C GLN A 325 4.05 13.32 3.98
N PHE A 326 3.19 13.65 3.01
CA PHE A 326 3.55 14.05 1.67
C PHE A 326 3.46 15.56 1.44
N VAL A 327 3.27 16.38 2.47
CA VAL A 327 3.43 17.83 2.37
C VAL A 327 4.94 18.16 2.27
N PRO A 328 5.44 18.98 1.34
CA PRO A 328 4.73 19.72 0.29
C PRO A 328 4.73 19.00 -1.09
N ALA A 329 5.09 17.71 -1.15
CA ALA A 329 5.15 16.94 -2.39
C ALA A 329 3.82 16.90 -3.17
N TRP A 330 2.67 17.04 -2.53
CA TRP A 330 1.38 17.23 -3.21
C TRP A 330 1.36 18.47 -4.12
N ASP A 331 2.05 19.53 -3.73
CA ASP A 331 2.14 20.79 -4.46
C ASP A 331 3.28 20.81 -5.49
N SER A 332 4.02 19.70 -5.63
CA SER A 332 5.27 19.63 -6.41
C SER A 332 5.14 20.13 -7.86
N GLY A 333 3.98 19.96 -8.51
CA GLY A 333 3.75 20.39 -9.89
C GLY A 333 3.77 21.92 -10.11
N TYR A 334 3.41 22.71 -9.09
CA TYR A 334 3.39 24.18 -9.16
C TYR A 334 4.20 24.83 -8.04
N TYR A 335 4.97 24.03 -7.28
CA TYR A 335 5.72 24.48 -6.11
C TYR A 335 6.67 25.65 -6.44
N LYS A 336 7.32 25.64 -7.61
CA LYS A 336 8.19 26.75 -8.05
C LYS A 336 7.43 28.08 -8.18
N MET A 337 6.23 28.04 -8.75
CA MET A 337 5.36 29.21 -8.89
C MET A 337 4.89 29.70 -7.52
N LEU A 338 4.48 28.78 -6.64
CA LEU A 338 4.05 29.11 -5.28
C LEU A 338 5.19 29.81 -4.51
N MET A 339 6.42 29.31 -4.66
CA MET A 339 7.60 29.86 -4.00
C MET A 339 8.12 31.19 -4.56
N SER A 340 7.58 31.66 -5.69
CA SER A 340 7.89 32.96 -6.31
C SER A 340 6.80 34.01 -6.08
N GLN A 341 5.63 33.64 -5.54
CA GLN A 341 4.59 34.61 -5.22
C GLN A 341 4.93 35.38 -3.95
N ASN A 342 4.32 36.56 -3.79
CA ASN A 342 4.43 37.37 -2.58
C ASN A 342 3.55 36.81 -1.44
N ILE A 343 3.90 35.61 -0.97
CA ILE A 343 3.21 34.88 0.10
C ILE A 343 4.22 34.39 1.13
N THR A 344 3.84 34.40 2.40
CA THR A 344 4.72 33.91 3.46
C THR A 344 4.68 32.39 3.53
N TYR A 345 5.85 31.78 3.78
CA TYR A 345 5.94 30.33 3.99
C TYR A 345 5.16 29.91 5.25
N GLU A 346 5.10 30.81 6.24
CA GLU A 346 4.34 30.64 7.46
C GLU A 346 2.83 30.47 7.18
N ASP A 347 2.22 31.32 6.35
CA ASP A 347 0.80 31.20 5.97
C ASP A 347 0.52 29.88 5.25
N TYR A 348 1.43 29.45 4.37
CA TYR A 348 1.35 28.15 3.70
C TYR A 348 1.34 27.00 4.72
N LEU A 349 2.30 26.98 5.66
CA LEU A 349 2.40 25.91 6.65
C LEU A 349 1.26 25.92 7.67
N LYS A 350 0.79 27.10 8.09
CA LYS A 350 -0.37 27.23 8.96
C LYS A 350 -1.64 26.70 8.28
N SER A 351 -1.80 26.87 6.96
CA SER A 351 -2.88 26.23 6.22
C SER A 351 -2.82 24.70 6.31
N LYS A 352 -1.63 24.11 6.11
CA LYS A 352 -1.43 22.65 6.19
C LYS A 352 -1.68 22.12 7.61
N PHE A 353 -1.17 22.81 8.62
CA PHE A 353 -1.41 22.50 10.03
C PHE A 353 -2.91 22.49 10.35
N THR A 354 -3.63 23.52 9.91
CA THR A 354 -5.07 23.68 10.16
C THR A 354 -5.87 22.57 9.48
N LEU A 355 -5.57 22.26 8.21
CA LEU A 355 -6.22 21.17 7.48
C LEU A 355 -6.07 19.83 8.21
N MET A 356 -4.85 19.50 8.65
CA MET A 356 -4.59 18.27 9.37
C MET A 356 -5.26 18.25 10.75
N SER A 357 -5.17 19.34 11.52
CA SER A 357 -5.79 19.42 12.85
C SER A 357 -7.31 19.28 12.77
N LEU A 358 -7.97 19.94 11.81
CA LEU A 358 -9.39 19.78 11.55
C LEU A 358 -9.75 18.34 11.17
N SER A 359 -8.91 17.68 10.36
CA SER A 359 -9.14 16.27 10.01
C SER A 359 -9.10 15.35 11.22
N VAL A 360 -8.19 15.59 12.18
CA VAL A 360 -8.09 14.80 13.42
C VAL A 360 -9.34 14.98 14.27
N ILE A 361 -9.86 16.21 14.39
CA ILE A 361 -11.11 16.48 15.13
C ILE A 361 -12.29 15.74 14.49
N ILE A 362 -12.43 15.82 13.17
CA ILE A 362 -13.50 15.12 12.45
C ILE A 362 -13.39 13.61 12.63
N LEU A 363 -12.18 13.04 12.49
CA LEU A 363 -11.95 11.61 12.64
C LEU A 363 -12.17 11.13 14.07
N PHE A 364 -11.81 11.94 15.07
CA PHE A 364 -12.15 11.65 16.46
C PHE A 364 -13.66 11.55 16.66
N VAL A 365 -14.43 12.54 16.19
CA VAL A 365 -15.90 12.53 16.28
C VAL A 365 -16.48 11.30 15.58
N LEU A 366 -16.01 10.98 14.38
CA LEU A 366 -16.45 9.78 13.65
C LEU A 366 -16.00 8.47 14.31
N SER A 367 -14.99 8.50 15.18
CA SER A 367 -14.53 7.33 15.94
C SER A 367 -15.27 7.11 17.26
N ILE A 368 -16.13 8.04 17.69
CA ILE A 368 -16.94 7.91 18.93
C ILE A 368 -17.72 6.59 19.01
N PRO A 369 -18.30 6.02 17.92
CA PRO A 369 -19.00 4.74 17.99
C PRO A 369 -18.18 3.57 18.55
N TYR A 370 -16.84 3.64 18.55
CA TYR A 370 -15.99 2.64 19.20
C TYR A 370 -16.19 2.55 20.71
N VAL A 371 -16.85 3.53 21.35
CA VAL A 371 -17.27 3.46 22.76
C VAL A 371 -18.12 2.22 23.05
N TYR A 372 -18.77 1.64 22.04
CA TYR A 372 -19.46 0.35 22.14
C TYR A 372 -18.59 -0.77 22.73
N PHE A 373 -17.28 -0.75 22.47
CA PHE A 373 -16.33 -1.73 22.98
C PHE A 373 -15.74 -1.37 24.36
N GLY A 374 -16.05 -0.19 24.90
CA GLY A 374 -15.59 0.26 26.22
C GLY A 374 -15.33 1.76 26.30
N TRP A 375 -15.52 2.33 27.49
CA TRP A 375 -15.23 3.75 27.77
C TRP A 375 -13.74 4.07 27.69
N ASP A 376 -12.89 3.12 28.06
CA ASP A 376 -11.44 3.23 27.99
C ASP A 376 -10.95 3.50 26.56
N ILE A 377 -11.62 2.89 25.57
CA ILE A 377 -11.31 3.10 24.15
C ILE A 377 -11.62 4.54 23.74
N LEU A 378 -12.76 5.08 24.16
CA LEU A 378 -13.10 6.47 23.86
C LEU A 378 -12.10 7.45 24.49
N LEU A 379 -11.70 7.21 25.74
CA LEU A 379 -10.70 8.04 26.43
C LEU A 379 -9.33 7.94 25.75
N ALA A 380 -8.91 6.74 25.33
CA ALA A 380 -7.68 6.54 24.57
C ALA A 380 -7.72 7.26 23.21
N HIS A 381 -8.84 7.19 22.49
CA HIS A 381 -9.06 7.92 21.24
C HIS A 381 -9.00 9.44 21.44
N PHE A 382 -9.56 9.95 22.54
CA PHE A 382 -9.53 11.36 22.86
C PHE A 382 -8.11 11.85 23.17
N ALA A 383 -7.39 11.14 24.03
CA ALA A 383 -5.99 11.43 24.33
C ALA A 383 -5.11 11.36 23.07
N ALA A 384 -5.34 10.35 22.22
CA ALA A 384 -4.67 10.21 20.95
C ALA A 384 -4.97 11.35 19.97
N ALA A 385 -6.21 11.86 19.93
CA ALA A 385 -6.57 13.01 19.11
C ALA A 385 -5.83 14.28 19.56
N ILE A 386 -5.75 14.53 20.87
CA ILE A 386 -5.00 15.65 21.44
C ILE A 386 -3.51 15.51 21.09
N TYR A 387 -2.94 14.32 21.27
CA TYR A 387 -1.55 14.04 20.90
C TYR A 387 -1.31 14.22 19.40
N ASN A 388 -2.25 13.79 18.55
CA ASN A 388 -2.14 13.92 17.10
C ASN A 388 -2.09 15.40 16.65
N ILE A 389 -2.95 16.24 17.22
CA ILE A 389 -2.97 17.69 16.94
C ILE A 389 -1.70 18.36 17.49
N GLY A 390 -1.35 18.06 18.75
CA GLY A 390 -0.30 18.76 19.48
C GLY A 390 1.12 18.34 19.12
N VAL A 391 1.34 17.07 18.77
CA VAL A 391 2.68 16.51 18.52
C VAL A 391 2.80 16.03 17.08
N ASN A 392 1.97 15.07 16.66
CA ASN A 392 2.17 14.41 15.37
C ASN A 392 2.02 15.34 14.17
N THR A 393 1.15 16.36 14.26
CA THR A 393 1.00 17.38 13.21
C THR A 393 2.28 18.18 13.02
N HIS A 394 2.93 18.61 14.09
CA HIS A 394 4.21 19.32 14.02
C HIS A 394 5.34 18.41 13.53
N VAL A 395 5.40 17.17 14.02
CA VAL A 395 6.41 16.18 13.59
C VAL A 395 6.30 15.92 12.09
N ILE A 396 5.09 15.77 11.55
CA ILE A 396 4.87 15.59 10.11
C ILE A 396 5.29 16.81 9.30
N LEU A 397 4.95 18.02 9.76
CA LEU A 397 5.36 19.24 9.05
C LEU A 397 6.89 19.39 9.07
N PHE A 398 7.51 19.19 10.22
CA PHE A 398 8.97 19.18 10.32
C PHE A 398 9.59 18.16 9.35
N GLY A 399 9.03 16.95 9.32
CA GLY A 399 9.39 15.90 8.41
C GLY A 399 9.23 16.25 6.93
N GLY A 400 8.17 16.97 6.60
CA GLY A 400 7.89 17.49 5.27
C GLY A 400 8.98 18.40 4.72
N SER A 401 9.74 19.08 5.59
CA SER A 401 10.89 19.90 5.19
C SER A 401 12.02 19.08 4.54
N PHE A 402 12.01 17.75 4.71
CA PHE A 402 12.96 16.80 4.11
C PHE A 402 12.41 16.08 2.87
N ASN A 403 11.17 16.35 2.46
CA ASN A 403 10.58 15.74 1.27
C ASN A 403 11.24 16.25 -0.02
N ARG A 404 11.72 15.33 -0.86
CA ARG A 404 12.44 15.63 -2.11
C ARG A 404 11.91 14.86 -3.32
N LYS A 405 10.81 14.12 -3.19
CA LYS A 405 10.25 13.32 -4.29
C LYS A 405 8.94 13.94 -4.79
N LYS A 406 8.87 14.15 -6.11
CA LYS A 406 7.66 14.59 -6.82
C LYS A 406 6.58 13.49 -6.76
N ILE A 407 5.32 13.91 -6.73
CA ILE A 407 4.16 13.02 -6.74
C ILE A 407 3.37 13.24 -8.03
N ASP A 408 3.10 12.15 -8.76
CA ASP A 408 2.14 12.15 -9.86
C ASP A 408 0.71 12.07 -9.30
N LEU A 409 -0.09 13.10 -9.60
CA LEU A 409 -1.47 13.26 -9.13
C LEU A 409 -2.47 12.37 -9.89
N ASN A 410 -2.10 11.86 -11.07
CA ASN A 410 -2.96 11.04 -11.92
C ASN A 410 -2.93 9.55 -11.54
N GLN A 411 -2.02 9.15 -10.67
CA GLN A 411 -1.96 7.77 -10.16
C GLN A 411 -2.93 7.55 -9.00
N ARG A 412 -3.15 6.30 -8.59
CA ARG A 412 -3.89 6.01 -7.35
C ARG A 412 -2.99 6.10 -6.14
N ALA A 413 -3.57 6.36 -4.96
CA ALA A 413 -2.84 6.41 -3.69
C ALA A 413 -2.61 5.03 -3.08
N ALA A 414 -3.58 4.11 -3.20
CA ALA A 414 -3.48 2.77 -2.62
C ALA A 414 -2.20 2.04 -3.09
N PHE A 415 -1.36 1.68 -2.11
CA PHE A 415 -0.08 1.00 -2.29
C PHE A 415 0.82 1.62 -3.38
N ASN A 416 0.78 2.94 -3.50
CA ASN A 416 1.66 3.68 -4.40
C ASN A 416 2.81 4.31 -3.62
N TYR A 417 3.98 3.68 -3.69
CA TYR A 417 5.20 4.17 -3.04
C TYR A 417 5.89 5.33 -3.79
N GLN A 418 5.34 5.83 -4.90
CA GLN A 418 5.85 7.06 -5.51
C GLN A 418 5.75 8.23 -4.54
N GLY A 419 6.79 9.05 -4.45
CA GLY A 419 6.87 10.09 -3.42
C GLY A 419 7.31 9.58 -2.03
N THR A 420 7.29 8.26 -1.80
CA THR A 420 7.77 7.65 -0.56
C THR A 420 9.29 7.47 -0.63
N GLY A 421 10.00 8.14 0.27
CA GLY A 421 11.43 8.00 0.51
C GLY A 421 11.71 7.51 1.92
N ALA A 422 12.98 7.52 2.32
CA ALA A 422 13.38 7.16 3.68
C ALA A 422 12.71 8.06 4.75
N VAL A 423 12.48 9.34 4.41
CA VAL A 423 11.81 10.33 5.26
C VAL A 423 10.45 9.83 5.75
N GLN A 424 9.59 9.34 4.84
CA GLN A 424 8.26 8.81 5.19
C GLN A 424 8.33 7.65 6.19
N TRP A 425 9.30 6.75 6.06
CA TRP A 425 9.47 5.62 6.97
C TRP A 425 10.05 6.06 8.32
N ILE A 426 11.07 6.93 8.29
CA ILE A 426 11.74 7.47 9.48
C ILE A 426 10.78 8.30 10.32
N ILE A 427 9.80 8.97 9.71
CA ILE A 427 8.79 9.76 10.44
C ILE A 427 7.54 8.92 10.74
N GLY A 428 7.07 8.13 9.77
CA GLY A 428 5.82 7.39 9.88
C GLY A 428 5.85 6.29 10.94
N LEU A 429 6.96 5.54 11.06
CA LEU A 429 7.08 4.48 12.07
C LEU A 429 7.07 5.06 13.51
N PRO A 430 7.92 6.06 13.86
CA PRO A 430 7.86 6.66 15.18
C PRO A 430 6.52 7.32 15.48
N LEU A 431 5.85 7.91 14.49
CA LEU A 431 4.56 8.58 14.71
C LEU A 431 3.49 7.64 15.26
N MET A 432 3.52 6.36 14.84
CA MET A 432 2.61 5.33 15.34
C MET A 432 3.14 4.62 16.60
N LEU A 433 4.44 4.31 16.66
CA LEU A 433 5.02 3.48 17.72
C LEU A 433 5.44 4.27 18.97
N LEU A 434 5.93 5.49 18.82
CA LEU A 434 6.38 6.32 19.94
C LEU A 434 5.24 6.62 20.93
N PRO A 435 4.03 7.03 20.48
CA PRO A 435 2.94 7.32 21.42
C PRO A 435 2.47 6.05 22.13
N MET A 436 2.44 4.91 21.43
CA MET A 436 2.15 3.61 22.04
C MET A 436 3.20 3.26 23.10
N GLY A 437 4.48 3.47 22.82
CA GLY A 437 5.56 3.25 23.77
C GLY A 437 5.47 4.17 25.00
N ILE A 438 5.19 5.45 24.80
CA ILE A 438 4.95 6.40 25.90
C ILE A 438 3.78 5.93 26.75
N PHE A 439 2.64 5.62 26.13
CA PHE A 439 1.48 5.12 26.84
C PHE A 439 1.81 3.85 27.63
N ALA A 440 2.47 2.88 27.01
CA ALA A 440 2.84 1.61 27.64
C ALA A 440 3.74 1.80 28.85
N VAL A 441 4.73 2.68 28.78
CA VAL A 441 5.64 2.98 29.91
C VAL A 441 4.85 3.47 31.12
N PHE A 442 3.95 4.44 30.95
CA PHE A 442 3.14 4.97 32.05
C PHE A 442 2.06 3.99 32.53
N TYR A 443 1.48 3.22 31.61
CA TYR A 443 0.51 2.17 31.93
C TYR A 443 1.11 1.08 32.82
N PHE A 444 2.27 0.54 32.44
CA PHE A 444 2.92 -0.52 33.20
C PHE A 444 3.57 -0.02 34.49
N ALA A 445 3.98 1.25 34.54
CA ALA A 445 4.58 1.83 35.74
C ALA A 445 3.55 2.28 36.79
N ILE A 446 2.36 2.73 36.36
CA ILE A 446 1.36 3.33 37.25
C ILE A 446 -0.03 2.72 36.99
N ASN A 447 -0.74 3.17 35.95
CA ASN A 447 -2.07 2.71 35.56
C ASN A 447 -2.49 3.29 34.20
N PHE A 448 -3.68 2.90 33.74
CA PHE A 448 -4.27 3.35 32.47
C PHE A 448 -4.44 4.87 32.38
N GLU A 449 -4.87 5.50 33.47
CA GLU A 449 -5.09 6.93 33.59
C GLU A 449 -3.78 7.71 33.45
N ALA A 450 -2.68 7.20 34.00
CA ALA A 450 -1.35 7.78 33.82
C ALA A 450 -0.89 7.71 32.36
N GLY A 451 -1.16 6.60 31.67
CA GLY A 451 -0.89 6.46 30.22
C GLY A 451 -1.66 7.49 29.39
N ILE A 452 -2.95 7.66 29.66
CA ILE A 452 -3.81 8.68 29.04
C ILE A 452 -3.31 10.09 29.36
N GLY A 453 -2.99 10.34 30.62
CA GLY A 453 -2.48 11.61 31.11
C GLY A 453 -1.19 12.00 30.39
N ALA A 454 -0.25 11.07 30.23
CA ALA A 454 1.01 11.31 29.52
C ALA A 454 0.78 11.78 28.07
N LEU A 455 -0.05 11.08 27.30
CA LEU A 455 -0.38 11.47 25.92
C LEU A 455 -1.08 12.83 25.85
N THR A 456 -2.05 13.04 26.74
CA THR A 456 -2.82 14.28 26.80
C THR A 456 -1.93 15.47 27.14
N ILE A 457 -1.08 15.35 28.17
CA ILE A 457 -0.15 16.40 28.60
C ILE A 457 0.83 16.73 27.48
N LEU A 458 1.43 15.73 26.82
CA LEU A 458 2.35 15.97 25.71
C LEU A 458 1.67 16.67 24.52
N GLY A 459 0.44 16.25 24.19
CA GLY A 459 -0.36 16.92 23.16
C GLY A 459 -0.66 18.37 23.53
N LEU A 460 -1.10 18.63 24.76
CA LEU A 460 -1.36 19.99 25.24
C LEU A 460 -0.10 20.85 25.25
N LEU A 461 1.04 20.33 25.69
CA LEU A 461 2.33 21.03 25.63
C LEU A 461 2.69 21.41 24.19
N GLY A 462 2.49 20.50 23.23
CA GLY A 462 2.70 20.78 21.82
C GLY A 462 1.77 21.89 21.27
N MET A 463 0.53 21.95 21.75
CA MET A 463 -0.39 23.06 21.44
C MET A 463 0.06 24.39 22.08
N VAL A 464 0.50 24.37 23.34
CA VAL A 464 1.02 25.56 24.04
C VAL A 464 2.25 26.12 23.33
N PHE A 465 3.18 25.24 22.94
CA PHE A 465 4.40 25.62 22.21
C PHE A 465 4.19 25.77 20.70
N HIS A 466 2.94 25.77 20.20
CA HIS A 466 2.63 25.79 18.78
C HIS A 466 3.36 26.90 18.03
N GLN A 467 3.36 28.14 18.54
CA GLN A 467 4.01 29.26 17.86
C GLN A 467 5.53 29.05 17.71
N LYS A 468 6.19 28.56 18.77
CA LYS A 468 7.64 28.30 18.77
C LYS A 468 7.99 27.15 17.81
N LEU A 469 7.21 26.08 17.83
CA LEU A 469 7.38 24.93 16.93
C LEU A 469 7.16 25.34 15.47
N MET A 470 6.10 26.09 15.17
CA MET A 470 5.82 26.55 13.81
C MET A 470 6.88 27.50 13.27
N LYS A 471 7.44 28.38 14.11
CA LYS A 471 8.56 29.24 13.73
C LYS A 471 9.78 28.40 13.33
N PHE A 472 10.17 27.44 14.18
CA PHE A 472 11.27 26.52 13.90
C PHE A 472 11.05 25.70 12.61
N ILE A 473 9.84 25.18 12.42
CA ILE A 473 9.49 24.44 11.19
C ILE A 473 9.60 25.35 9.97
N THR A 474 9.08 26.58 10.05
CA THR A 474 9.13 27.56 8.96
C THR A 474 10.57 27.88 8.55
N GLU A 475 11.46 28.11 9.53
CA GLU A 475 12.90 28.32 9.28
C GLU A 475 13.51 27.13 8.53
N LYS A 476 13.19 25.88 8.93
CA LYS A 476 13.68 24.69 8.23
C LYS A 476 13.19 24.54 6.79
N TYR A 477 11.95 24.96 6.52
CA TYR A 477 11.44 25.01 5.17
C TYR A 477 12.11 26.08 4.32
N LEU A 478 12.42 27.23 4.89
CA LEU A 478 13.17 28.30 4.22
C LEU A 478 14.60 27.83 3.88
N ASP A 479 15.31 27.21 4.83
CA ASP A 479 16.65 26.64 4.62
C ASP A 479 16.67 25.60 3.48
N SER A 480 15.59 24.83 3.38
CA SER A 480 15.46 23.75 2.40
C SER A 480 14.82 24.19 1.07
N LYS A 481 14.36 25.43 0.95
CA LYS A 481 13.50 25.92 -0.15
C LYS A 481 14.07 25.59 -1.53
N TYR A 482 15.31 26.01 -1.80
CA TYR A 482 15.94 25.81 -3.10
C TYR A 482 16.22 24.34 -3.41
N LYS A 483 16.59 23.56 -2.39
CA LYS A 483 16.78 22.10 -2.52
C LYS A 483 15.47 21.42 -2.92
N MET A 484 14.34 21.85 -2.35
CA MET A 484 13.00 21.35 -2.71
C MET A 484 12.59 21.74 -4.13
N ILE A 485 12.80 23.02 -4.52
CA ILE A 485 12.48 23.48 -5.88
C ILE A 485 13.25 22.67 -6.94
N ASN A 486 14.57 22.49 -6.74
CA ASN A 486 15.39 21.69 -7.65
C ASN A 486 14.90 20.23 -7.67
N ALA A 487 14.67 19.62 -6.50
CA ALA A 487 14.24 18.23 -6.42
C ALA A 487 12.89 17.96 -7.09
N PHE A 488 11.91 18.86 -6.96
CA PHE A 488 10.60 18.71 -7.61
C PHE A 488 10.61 19.02 -9.12
N SER A 489 11.66 19.67 -9.62
CA SER A 489 11.85 19.91 -11.05
C SER A 489 12.43 18.71 -11.81
N GLN A 490 12.99 17.74 -11.08
CA GLN A 490 13.51 16.50 -11.65
C GLN A 490 12.35 15.52 -11.87
N ASP A 491 12.23 14.98 -13.08
CA ASP A 491 11.38 13.82 -13.33
C ASP A 491 12.11 12.57 -12.79
N ASN A 492 11.43 11.84 -11.89
CA ASN A 492 11.95 10.62 -11.26
C ASN A 492 11.84 9.40 -12.18
#